data_AF-L9XPA1-F1
#
_entry.id   AF-L9XPA1-F1
#
_cell.length_a   1.000
_cell.length_b   1.000
_cell.length_c   1.000
_cell.angle_alpha   90.00
_cell.angle_beta   90.00
_cell.angle_gamma   90.00
#
_symmetry.space_group_name_H-M   'P 1'
#
loop_
_entity.id
_entity.type
_entity.pdbx_description
1 polymer ?
#
loop_
_entity_poly.entity_id
_entity_poly.type
_entity_poly.pdbx_seq_one_letter_code
_entity_poly.pdbx_strand_id
1 'polypeptide(L)'
;MSLPTAHVGSTPARLEDDSTMVVTAEITVPADTFALGSLFQTYPDVVVEFEPLVPLQSDRETNLPLVWIGGVEPDAVLSALTEIDGIDVVARLATDGEKTLFELEWSDELDGIVQPLLDTGGRILTARGTVDHWTFRLLFDSHVSLSEFNMAVTGNGIPVTLRRLSSSTIQRDAVDEAGDRSLPPNHRETLLLAYHSGYYDTPRECQLADLAAKENVSDSALSKRIRRATASLIEHTLLADEDPEAPPRD
;
A
#
# COMPACT_ATOMS: atom_id res chain seq x y z
N MET A 1 -58.80 -7.26 20.86
CA MET A 1 -58.08 -7.19 22.16
C MET A 1 -57.07 -8.34 22.15
N SER A 2 -55.76 -8.17 22.22
CA SER A 2 -54.90 -7.01 22.47
C SER A 2 -53.48 -7.33 21.98
N LEU A 3 -52.78 -6.35 21.41
CA LEU A 3 -51.33 -6.14 21.62
C LEU A 3 -51.17 -5.41 22.97
N PRO A 4 -50.06 -5.53 23.74
CA PRO A 4 -48.72 -5.00 23.38
C PRO A 4 -47.51 -5.89 23.83
N THR A 5 -46.41 -5.93 23.06
CA THR A 5 -45.13 -5.17 23.18
C THR A 5 -44.19 -5.60 24.32
N ALA A 6 -42.97 -6.05 23.97
CA ALA A 6 -41.73 -5.66 24.64
C ALA A 6 -40.53 -5.85 23.71
N HIS A 7 -39.93 -4.72 23.32
CA HIS A 7 -38.57 -4.61 22.81
C HIS A 7 -37.57 -5.20 23.80
N VAL A 8 -36.62 -6.00 23.32
CA VAL A 8 -35.28 -6.03 23.89
C VAL A 8 -34.33 -5.66 22.78
N GLY A 9 -33.85 -4.42 22.83
CA GLY A 9 -32.77 -3.95 21.98
C GLY A 9 -31.50 -4.71 22.35
N SER A 10 -30.89 -5.38 21.38
CA SER A 10 -29.47 -5.68 21.45
C SER A 10 -28.74 -4.35 21.34
N THR A 11 -28.27 -3.86 22.48
CA THR A 11 -27.22 -2.84 22.56
C THR A 11 -26.03 -3.34 21.74
N PRO A 12 -25.60 -2.65 20.66
CA PRO A 12 -24.31 -2.96 20.08
C PRO A 12 -23.27 -2.66 21.15
N ALA A 13 -22.40 -3.64 21.42
CA ALA A 13 -21.25 -3.47 22.28
C ALA A 13 -20.53 -2.18 21.86
N ARG A 14 -20.47 -1.23 22.79
CA ARG A 14 -19.67 -0.02 22.67
C ARG A 14 -18.24 -0.49 22.47
N LEU A 15 -17.75 -0.43 21.23
CA LEU A 15 -16.33 -0.56 20.93
C LEU A 15 -15.67 0.56 21.72
N GLU A 16 -15.03 0.18 22.82
CA GLU A 16 -14.18 1.09 23.57
C GLU A 16 -13.11 1.58 22.60
N ASP A 17 -12.92 2.89 22.57
CA ASP A 17 -11.94 3.60 21.76
C ASP A 17 -10.54 3.25 22.28
N ASP A 18 -10.08 2.05 21.93
CA ASP A 18 -8.67 1.71 21.97
C ASP A 18 -8.07 2.23 20.67
N SER A 19 -7.35 3.35 20.76
CA SER A 19 -6.59 3.89 19.65
C SER A 19 -5.47 2.89 19.31
N THR A 20 -5.80 1.81 18.59
CA THR A 20 -4.82 0.84 18.12
C THR A 20 -3.93 1.55 17.09
N MET A 21 -2.67 1.79 17.47
CA MET A 21 -1.66 2.32 16.55
C MET A 21 -1.23 1.21 15.61
N VAL A 22 -1.64 1.31 14.35
CA VAL A 22 -1.11 0.45 13.30
C VAL A 22 0.18 1.04 12.74
N VAL A 23 1.02 0.16 12.23
CA VAL A 23 2.34 0.50 11.77
C VAL A 23 2.50 0.00 10.35
N THR A 24 2.80 0.92 9.44
CA THR A 24 3.14 0.58 8.06
C THR A 24 4.65 0.71 7.87
N ALA A 25 5.28 -0.35 7.39
CA ALA A 25 6.70 -0.37 7.07
C ALA A 25 6.90 -0.65 5.58
N GLU A 26 7.82 0.09 4.96
CA GLU A 26 8.32 -0.21 3.63
C GLU A 26 9.73 -0.74 3.77
N ILE A 27 9.95 -1.97 3.32
CA ILE A 27 11.24 -2.65 3.43
C ILE A 27 11.72 -3.11 2.06
N THR A 28 13.03 -3.24 1.93
CA THR A 28 13.65 -3.91 0.79
C THR A 28 14.49 -5.09 1.24
N VAL A 29 14.42 -6.19 0.51
CA VAL A 29 15.26 -7.39 0.69
C VAL A 29 15.89 -7.80 -0.65
N PRO A 30 17.03 -8.49 -0.68
CA PRO A 30 17.64 -8.96 -1.93
C PRO A 30 16.69 -9.79 -2.80
N ALA A 31 16.90 -9.73 -4.11
CA ALA A 31 16.08 -10.42 -5.09
C ALA A 31 16.00 -11.94 -4.83
N ASP A 32 17.11 -12.56 -4.40
CA ASP A 32 17.26 -14.00 -4.14
C ASP A 32 16.68 -14.48 -2.80
N THR A 33 16.16 -13.57 -1.96
CA THR A 33 15.55 -13.90 -0.67
C THR A 33 14.16 -14.55 -0.80
N PHE A 34 13.51 -14.37 -1.94
CA PHE A 34 12.16 -14.86 -2.20
C PHE A 34 12.17 -15.83 -3.38
N ALA A 35 11.32 -16.86 -3.36
CA ALA A 35 11.35 -17.94 -4.36
C ALA A 35 11.19 -17.45 -5.81
N LEU A 36 10.31 -16.47 -6.06
CA LEU A 36 10.17 -15.82 -7.37
C LEU A 36 11.42 -15.01 -7.79
N GLY A 37 12.38 -14.82 -6.90
CA GLY A 37 13.67 -14.21 -7.14
C GLY A 37 14.52 -14.90 -8.19
N SER A 38 14.34 -16.21 -8.36
CA SER A 38 15.03 -17.01 -9.39
C SER A 38 14.70 -16.54 -10.81
N LEU A 39 13.51 -15.97 -11.04
CA LEU A 39 13.10 -15.42 -12.33
C LEU A 39 14.05 -14.33 -12.81
N PHE A 40 14.57 -13.51 -11.90
CA PHE A 40 15.46 -12.39 -12.25
C PHE A 40 16.85 -12.85 -12.72
N GLN A 41 17.26 -14.06 -12.35
CA GLN A 41 18.53 -14.62 -12.81
C GLN A 41 18.47 -15.01 -14.29
N THR A 42 17.32 -15.56 -14.70
CA THR A 42 17.06 -15.97 -16.10
C THR A 42 16.62 -14.79 -16.95
N TYR A 43 15.84 -13.88 -16.37
CA TYR A 43 15.25 -12.73 -17.05
C TYR A 43 15.46 -11.44 -16.22
N PRO A 44 16.59 -10.73 -16.41
CA PRO A 44 16.93 -9.55 -15.61
C PRO A 44 15.93 -8.38 -15.73
N ASP A 45 15.24 -8.28 -16.87
CA ASP A 45 14.24 -7.24 -17.14
C ASP A 45 12.85 -7.57 -16.57
N VAL A 46 12.70 -8.72 -15.90
CA VAL A 46 11.41 -9.13 -15.31
C VAL A 46 11.06 -8.26 -14.12
N VAL A 47 9.79 -7.86 -14.09
CA VAL A 47 9.17 -7.20 -12.95
C VAL A 47 8.01 -8.04 -12.46
N VAL A 48 7.99 -8.31 -11.16
CA VAL A 48 6.94 -9.08 -10.49
C VAL A 48 6.17 -8.16 -9.55
N GLU A 49 4.84 -8.15 -9.62
CA GLU A 49 3.96 -7.31 -8.79
C GLU A 49 2.80 -8.12 -8.23
N PHE A 50 2.55 -7.99 -6.92
CA PHE A 50 1.45 -8.68 -6.24
C PHE A 50 0.20 -7.81 -6.20
N GLU A 51 -0.92 -8.39 -6.60
CA GLU A 51 -2.23 -7.76 -6.47
C GLU A 51 -2.82 -7.96 -5.07
N PRO A 52 -3.28 -6.88 -4.41
CA PRO A 52 -3.95 -6.99 -3.13
C PRO A 52 -5.27 -7.75 -3.26
N LEU A 53 -5.43 -8.83 -2.49
CA LEU A 53 -6.67 -9.59 -2.42
C LEU A 53 -7.37 -9.34 -1.10
N VAL A 54 -8.71 -9.21 -1.16
CA VAL A 54 -9.56 -9.21 0.03
C VAL A 54 -9.97 -10.65 0.31
N PRO A 55 -9.57 -11.26 1.44
CA PRO A 55 -9.96 -12.64 1.76
C PRO A 55 -11.48 -12.72 1.95
N LEU A 56 -12.15 -13.53 1.14
CA LEU A 56 -13.60 -13.80 1.27
C LEU A 56 -13.89 -15.15 1.93
N GLN A 57 -12.89 -16.02 2.01
CA GLN A 57 -13.00 -17.39 2.51
C GLN A 57 -12.01 -17.59 3.66
N SER A 58 -12.53 -17.94 4.83
CA SER A 58 -11.72 -18.18 6.04
C SER A 58 -11.16 -19.61 6.11
N ASP A 59 -11.49 -20.47 5.14
CA ASP A 59 -11.29 -21.92 5.18
C ASP A 59 -10.31 -22.47 4.13
N ARG A 60 -9.75 -21.62 3.26
CA ARG A 60 -8.63 -22.03 2.42
C ARG A 60 -7.34 -21.96 3.23
N GLU A 61 -6.79 -23.13 3.54
CA GLU A 61 -5.44 -23.29 4.11
C GLU A 61 -4.35 -22.79 3.15
N THR A 62 -4.64 -22.69 1.85
CA THR A 62 -3.68 -22.29 0.82
C THR A 62 -3.69 -20.78 0.56
N ASN A 63 -2.51 -20.16 0.58
CA ASN A 63 -2.28 -18.81 0.09
C ASN A 63 -2.27 -18.79 -1.46
N LEU A 64 -3.22 -18.07 -2.05
CA LEU A 64 -3.42 -17.96 -3.51
C LEU A 64 -3.25 -16.52 -4.01
N PRO A 65 -2.03 -15.95 -4.00
CA PRO A 65 -1.80 -14.61 -4.52
C PRO A 65 -2.05 -14.51 -6.03
N LEU A 66 -2.51 -13.33 -6.44
CA LEU A 66 -2.50 -12.93 -7.84
C LEU A 66 -1.25 -12.11 -8.12
N VAL A 67 -0.51 -12.48 -9.16
CA VAL A 67 0.82 -11.93 -9.47
C VAL A 67 0.90 -11.52 -10.94
N TRP A 68 1.16 -10.24 -11.18
CA TRP A 68 1.55 -9.75 -12.50
C TRP A 68 3.04 -9.96 -12.71
N ILE A 69 3.40 -10.55 -13.84
CA ILE A 69 4.79 -10.69 -14.27
C ILE A 69 4.94 -10.06 -15.65
N GLY A 70 5.84 -9.10 -15.77
CA GLY A 70 6.15 -8.41 -17.03
C GLY A 70 7.62 -8.49 -17.42
N GLY A 71 7.94 -8.06 -18.64
CA GLY A 71 9.32 -8.06 -19.16
C GLY A 71 9.77 -9.42 -19.71
N VAL A 72 8.83 -10.36 -19.90
CA VAL A 72 9.09 -11.72 -20.38
C VAL A 72 7.89 -12.24 -21.15
N GLU A 73 8.14 -13.07 -22.15
CA GLU A 73 7.10 -13.70 -22.94
C GLU A 73 6.27 -14.67 -22.07
N PRO A 74 4.92 -14.68 -22.20
CA PRO A 74 4.04 -15.44 -21.31
C PRO A 74 4.32 -16.95 -21.18
N ASP A 75 4.67 -17.64 -22.26
CA ASP A 75 4.93 -19.09 -22.22
C ASP A 75 6.32 -19.40 -21.64
N ALA A 76 7.29 -18.50 -21.86
CA ALA A 76 8.61 -18.57 -21.24
C ALA A 76 8.55 -18.41 -19.71
N VAL A 77 7.80 -17.43 -19.20
CA VAL A 77 7.64 -17.26 -17.74
C VAL A 77 6.83 -18.40 -17.12
N LEU A 78 5.81 -18.91 -17.80
CA LEU A 78 5.06 -20.07 -17.30
C LEU A 78 5.98 -21.27 -17.11
N SER A 79 6.85 -21.53 -18.09
CA SER A 79 7.84 -22.62 -18.00
C SER A 79 8.80 -22.41 -16.84
N ALA A 80 9.31 -21.18 -16.65
CA ALA A 80 10.21 -20.86 -15.55
C ALA A 80 9.54 -21.01 -14.18
N LEU A 81 8.29 -20.56 -14.02
CA LEU A 81 7.53 -20.70 -12.77
C LEU A 81 7.35 -22.16 -12.35
N THR A 82 7.10 -23.06 -13.30
CA THR A 82 6.94 -24.49 -13.01
C THR A 82 8.22 -25.20 -12.55
N GLU A 83 9.38 -24.55 -12.68
CA GLU A 83 10.66 -25.06 -12.21
C GLU A 83 11.02 -24.53 -10.81
N ILE A 84 10.24 -23.61 -10.24
CA ILE A 84 10.51 -23.02 -8.93
C ILE A 84 9.91 -23.89 -7.84
N ASP A 85 10.78 -24.45 -6.99
CA ASP A 85 10.35 -25.21 -5.82
C ASP A 85 9.47 -24.36 -4.89
N GLY A 86 8.36 -24.94 -4.42
CA GLY A 86 7.43 -24.29 -3.48
C GLY A 86 6.41 -23.34 -4.13
N ILE A 87 6.41 -23.24 -5.46
CA ILE A 87 5.42 -22.47 -6.25
C ILE A 87 4.74 -23.38 -7.27
N ASP A 88 3.42 -23.39 -7.23
CA ASP A 88 2.56 -24.05 -8.20
C ASP A 88 1.76 -23.01 -8.97
N VAL A 89 1.73 -23.13 -10.30
CA VAL A 89 0.90 -22.25 -11.13
C VAL A 89 -0.51 -22.82 -11.21
N VAL A 90 -1.46 -22.15 -10.56
CA VAL A 90 -2.87 -22.56 -10.56
C VAL A 90 -3.54 -22.18 -11.87
N ALA A 91 -3.36 -20.94 -12.31
CA ALA A 91 -3.95 -20.45 -13.54
C ALA A 91 -3.19 -19.25 -14.13
N ARG A 92 -3.21 -19.13 -15.46
CA ARG A 92 -2.94 -17.88 -16.17
C ARG A 92 -4.27 -17.18 -16.44
N LEU A 93 -4.54 -16.08 -15.74
CA LEU A 93 -5.85 -15.43 -15.74
C LEU A 93 -6.01 -14.42 -16.87
N ALA A 94 -4.96 -13.64 -17.15
CA ALA A 94 -5.01 -12.57 -18.14
C ALA A 94 -3.62 -12.26 -18.70
N THR A 95 -3.58 -11.63 -19.87
CA THR A 95 -2.40 -10.98 -20.42
C THR A 95 -2.80 -9.59 -20.88
N ASP A 96 -2.05 -8.58 -20.46
CA ASP A 96 -2.22 -7.17 -20.85
C ASP A 96 -0.87 -6.59 -21.28
N GLY A 97 -0.75 -6.28 -22.57
CA GLY A 97 0.51 -5.86 -23.17
C GLY A 97 1.63 -6.88 -22.94
N GLU A 98 2.67 -6.45 -22.23
CA GLU A 98 3.84 -7.27 -21.89
C GLU A 98 3.78 -7.86 -20.47
N LYS A 99 2.61 -7.79 -19.80
CA LYS A 99 2.39 -8.36 -18.47
C LYS A 99 1.39 -9.50 -18.52
N THR A 100 1.65 -10.55 -17.75
CA THR A 100 0.74 -11.70 -17.58
C THR A 100 0.37 -11.87 -16.12
N LEU A 101 -0.92 -12.04 -15.84
CA LEU A 101 -1.45 -12.29 -14.51
C LEU A 101 -1.55 -13.80 -14.27
N PHE A 102 -0.88 -14.24 -13.21
CA PHE A 102 -0.94 -15.61 -12.73
C PHE A 102 -1.64 -15.67 -11.37
N GLU A 103 -2.43 -16.71 -11.16
CA GLU A 103 -2.81 -17.19 -9.84
C GLU A 103 -1.78 -18.25 -9.44
N LEU A 104 -1.06 -18.00 -8.36
CA LEU A 104 -0.04 -18.91 -7.85
C LEU A 104 -0.56 -19.53 -6.56
N GLU A 105 -0.24 -20.79 -6.35
CA GLU A 105 -0.29 -21.46 -5.06
C GLU A 105 1.14 -21.55 -4.56
N TRP A 106 1.34 -21.21 -3.29
CA TRP A 106 2.62 -21.45 -2.68
C TRP A 106 2.48 -22.19 -1.37
N SER A 107 3.48 -23.01 -1.06
CA SER A 107 3.53 -23.72 0.20
C SER A 107 3.82 -22.75 1.36
N ASP A 108 3.36 -23.10 2.56
CA ASP A 108 3.75 -22.37 3.78
C ASP A 108 5.27 -22.42 4.00
N GLU A 109 5.94 -23.41 3.42
CA GLU A 109 7.40 -23.59 3.50
C GLU A 109 8.19 -22.62 2.60
N LEU A 110 7.53 -21.61 1.99
CA LEU A 110 8.26 -20.58 1.26
C LEU A 110 9.30 -19.88 2.15
N ASP A 111 10.56 -20.07 1.77
CA ASP A 111 11.70 -19.41 2.36
C ASP A 111 11.61 -17.88 2.23
N GLY A 112 12.25 -17.18 3.17
CA GLY A 112 12.37 -15.73 3.15
C GLY A 112 11.56 -15.05 4.25
N ILE A 113 10.70 -14.09 3.85
CA ILE A 113 10.00 -13.20 4.80
C ILE A 113 8.56 -13.63 5.12
N VAL A 114 8.01 -14.63 4.41
CA VAL A 114 6.59 -15.02 4.54
C VAL A 114 6.31 -15.66 5.90
N GLN A 115 7.10 -16.65 6.31
CA GLN A 115 6.96 -17.29 7.62
C GLN A 115 7.07 -16.28 8.79
N PRO A 116 8.12 -15.42 8.84
CA PRO A 116 8.17 -14.35 9.84
C PRO A 116 6.96 -13.40 9.83
N LEU A 117 6.35 -13.13 8.68
CA LEU A 117 5.12 -12.32 8.60
C LEU A 117 3.93 -13.04 9.20
N LEU A 118 3.76 -14.34 8.89
CA LEU A 118 2.68 -15.15 9.45
C LEU A 118 2.80 -15.24 10.99
N ASP A 119 4.00 -15.55 11.50
CA ASP A 119 4.26 -15.70 12.93
C ASP A 119 4.00 -14.41 13.74
N THR A 120 4.19 -13.25 13.11
CA THR A 120 4.07 -11.94 13.77
C THR A 120 2.76 -11.22 13.43
N GLY A 121 1.88 -11.86 12.65
CA GLY A 121 0.61 -11.27 12.20
C GLY A 121 0.78 -10.09 11.24
N GLY A 122 1.94 -9.97 10.59
CA GLY A 122 2.22 -8.98 9.56
C GLY A 122 1.42 -9.24 8.30
N ARG A 123 0.99 -8.17 7.63
CA ARG A 123 0.21 -8.24 6.38
C ARG A 123 0.96 -7.58 5.25
N ILE A 124 1.02 -8.24 4.10
CA ILE A 124 1.55 -7.64 2.88
C ILE A 124 0.44 -6.79 2.25
N LEU A 125 0.68 -5.48 2.14
CA LEU A 125 -0.20 -4.57 1.42
C LEU A 125 0.13 -4.56 -0.08
N THR A 126 1.42 -4.52 -0.41
CA THR A 126 1.94 -4.60 -1.78
C THR A 126 3.33 -5.24 -1.76
N ALA A 127 3.68 -5.94 -2.83
CA ALA A 127 5.02 -6.47 -3.04
C ALA A 127 5.41 -6.29 -4.51
N ARG A 128 6.64 -5.83 -4.75
CA ARG A 128 7.22 -5.68 -6.08
C ARG A 128 8.65 -6.20 -6.08
N GLY A 129 9.00 -7.02 -7.07
CA GLY A 129 10.34 -7.59 -7.23
C GLY A 129 10.96 -7.21 -8.57
N THR A 130 12.26 -6.92 -8.53
CA THR A 130 13.14 -6.76 -9.69
C THR A 130 14.46 -7.50 -9.44
N VAL A 131 15.36 -7.51 -10.42
CA VAL A 131 16.71 -8.10 -10.30
C VAL A 131 17.54 -7.51 -9.16
N ASP A 132 17.28 -6.27 -8.77
CA ASP A 132 18.03 -5.61 -7.70
C ASP A 132 17.53 -6.03 -6.31
N HIS A 133 16.21 -6.00 -6.10
CA HIS A 133 15.61 -6.24 -4.80
C HIS A 133 14.09 -6.46 -4.90
N TRP A 134 13.55 -7.02 -3.81
CA TRP A 134 12.13 -6.93 -3.50
C TRP A 134 11.84 -5.72 -2.63
N THR A 135 10.74 -5.03 -2.91
CA THR A 135 10.14 -3.98 -2.08
C THR A 135 8.79 -4.47 -1.55
N PHE A 136 8.62 -4.42 -0.24
CA PHE A 136 7.38 -4.80 0.44
C PHE A 136 6.82 -3.62 1.23
N ARG A 137 5.52 -3.38 1.10
CA ARG A 137 4.76 -2.53 2.01
C ARG A 137 3.98 -3.42 2.96
N LEU A 138 4.31 -3.34 4.23
CA LEU A 138 3.82 -4.23 5.28
C LEU A 138 2.98 -3.45 6.28
N LEU A 139 1.95 -4.08 6.82
CA LEU A 139 1.10 -3.56 7.89
C LEU A 139 1.19 -4.46 9.11
N PHE A 140 1.45 -3.85 10.26
CA PHE A 140 1.46 -4.49 11.58
C PHE A 140 0.45 -3.80 12.50
N ASP A 141 -0.07 -4.57 13.44
CA ASP A 141 -0.97 -4.08 14.49
C ASP A 141 -0.23 -3.30 15.60
N SER A 142 1.10 -3.40 15.67
CA SER A 142 1.92 -2.70 16.65
C SER A 142 3.40 -2.56 16.24
N HIS A 143 4.14 -1.70 16.93
CA HIS A 143 5.60 -1.61 16.81
C HIS A 143 6.33 -2.85 17.36
N VAL A 144 5.71 -3.56 18.31
CA VAL A 144 6.29 -4.78 18.88
C VAL A 144 6.32 -5.87 17.81
N SER A 145 5.19 -6.09 17.12
CA SER A 145 5.07 -7.08 16.05
C SER A 145 6.05 -6.81 14.89
N LEU A 146 6.21 -5.55 14.48
CA LEU A 146 7.23 -5.17 13.50
C LEU A 146 8.65 -5.46 13.99
N SER A 147 8.93 -5.21 15.26
CA SER A 147 10.26 -5.45 15.85
C SER A 147 10.57 -6.94 15.91
N GLU A 148 9.60 -7.76 16.32
CA GLU A 148 9.68 -9.22 16.32
C GLU A 148 9.90 -9.77 14.91
N PHE A 149 9.18 -9.24 13.92
CA PHE A 149 9.37 -9.57 12.51
C PHE A 149 10.80 -9.26 12.06
N ASN A 150 11.29 -8.05 12.32
CA ASN A 150 12.63 -7.65 11.93
C ASN A 150 13.70 -8.53 12.62
N MET A 151 13.50 -8.91 13.88
CA MET A 151 14.38 -9.83 14.59
C MET A 151 14.36 -11.24 13.99
N ALA A 152 13.19 -11.77 13.63
CA ALA A 152 13.05 -13.08 13.03
C ALA A 152 13.74 -13.13 11.64
N VAL A 153 13.48 -12.13 10.80
CA VAL A 153 14.06 -12.07 9.45
C VAL A 153 15.58 -11.89 9.50
N THR A 154 16.09 -10.97 10.32
CA THR A 154 17.54 -10.79 10.48
C THR A 154 18.21 -11.99 11.17
N GLY A 155 17.51 -12.68 12.08
CA GLY A 155 17.96 -13.92 12.70
C GLY A 155 18.11 -15.07 11.69
N ASN A 156 17.30 -15.08 10.63
CA ASN A 156 17.39 -16.01 9.50
C ASN A 156 18.49 -15.61 8.49
N GLY A 157 19.26 -14.55 8.76
CA GLY A 157 20.35 -14.09 7.88
C GLY A 157 19.88 -13.28 6.66
N ILE A 158 18.61 -12.89 6.61
CA ILE A 158 18.05 -12.12 5.50
C ILE A 158 18.34 -10.62 5.73
N PRO A 159 19.08 -9.94 4.82
CA PRO A 159 19.43 -8.55 5.00
C PRO A 159 18.24 -7.64 4.62
N VAL A 160 17.53 -7.15 5.63
CA VAL A 160 16.41 -6.21 5.47
C VAL A 160 16.91 -4.78 5.55
N THR A 161 16.45 -3.94 4.62
CA THR A 161 16.62 -2.49 4.70
C THR A 161 15.27 -1.81 4.86
N LEU A 162 15.07 -1.10 5.97
CA LEU A 162 13.87 -0.28 6.20
C LEU A 162 13.98 1.04 5.40
N ARG A 163 13.05 1.26 4.46
CA ARG A 163 12.98 2.48 3.64
C ARG A 163 12.11 3.54 4.29
N ARG A 164 10.96 3.13 4.82
CA ARG A 164 9.99 4.03 5.42
C ARG A 164 9.27 3.35 6.58
N LEU A 165 9.01 4.12 7.63
CA LEU A 165 8.21 3.69 8.76
C LEU A 165 7.18 4.77 9.07
N SER A 166 5.91 4.37 9.13
CA SER A 166 4.80 5.26 9.46
C SER A 166 3.96 4.63 10.57
N SER A 167 3.66 5.40 11.61
CA SER A 167 2.74 5.00 12.67
C SER A 167 1.50 5.86 12.58
N SER A 168 0.33 5.22 12.47
CA SER A 168 -0.95 5.92 12.35
C SER A 168 -1.91 5.39 13.41
N THR A 169 -2.46 6.29 14.23
CA THR A 169 -3.68 6.00 14.99
C THR A 169 -4.84 5.97 14.01
N ILE A 170 -5.48 4.80 13.85
CA ILE A 170 -6.74 4.73 13.08
C ILE A 170 -7.83 5.40 13.91
N GLN A 171 -7.99 6.71 13.78
CA GLN A 171 -9.25 7.36 14.14
C GLN A 171 -10.22 7.07 12.99
N ARG A 172 -11.15 6.13 13.23
CA ARG A 172 -12.28 5.88 12.33
C ARG A 172 -13.26 7.05 12.43
N ASP A 173 -12.93 8.15 11.77
CA ASP A 173 -13.94 9.10 11.32
C ASP A 173 -14.24 8.85 9.84
N ALA A 174 -15.54 8.86 9.55
CA ALA A 174 -16.15 8.26 8.38
C ALA A 174 -15.90 9.04 7.08
N VAL A 175 -15.83 8.26 6.00
CA VAL A 175 -16.06 8.54 4.55
C VAL A 175 -15.03 9.45 3.82
N ASP A 176 -14.26 8.87 2.89
CA ASP A 176 -14.65 8.89 1.47
C ASP A 176 -13.77 7.99 0.58
N GLU A 177 -14.45 7.38 -0.38
CA GLU A 177 -14.00 6.41 -1.36
C GLU A 177 -13.05 7.01 -2.40
N ALA A 178 -11.82 6.50 -2.46
CA ALA A 178 -10.95 6.30 -3.63
C ALA A 178 -9.53 6.08 -3.10
N GLY A 179 -8.86 5.04 -3.60
CA GLY A 179 -7.62 4.49 -3.05
C GLY A 179 -6.58 5.54 -2.63
N ASP A 180 -6.10 5.37 -1.40
CA ASP A 180 -4.81 5.78 -0.81
C ASP A 180 -3.95 6.77 -1.64
N ARG A 181 -4.51 7.95 -1.91
CA ARG A 181 -3.81 9.16 -2.41
C ARG A 181 -4.42 10.44 -1.79
N SER A 182 -5.10 10.31 -0.66
CA SER A 182 -5.78 11.45 -0.05
C SER A 182 -4.77 12.31 0.70
N LEU A 183 -4.66 13.57 0.28
CA LEU A 183 -3.99 14.62 1.04
C LEU A 183 -4.40 14.57 2.52
N PRO A 184 -3.50 14.91 3.46
CA PRO A 184 -3.90 15.14 4.84
C PRO A 184 -5.17 16.03 4.90
N PRO A 185 -6.19 15.70 5.70
CA PRO A 185 -7.51 16.36 5.64
C PRO A 185 -7.43 17.89 5.68
N ASN A 186 -6.53 18.41 6.51
CA ASN A 186 -6.25 19.85 6.66
C ASN A 186 -5.66 20.50 5.39
N HIS A 187 -4.93 19.76 4.55
CA HIS A 187 -4.37 20.24 3.29
C HIS A 187 -5.41 20.20 2.17
N ARG A 188 -6.22 19.13 2.11
CA ARG A 188 -7.33 19.01 1.16
C ARG A 188 -8.34 20.14 1.34
N GLU A 189 -8.79 20.37 2.57
CA GLU A 189 -9.74 21.43 2.90
C GLU A 189 -9.19 22.82 2.55
N THR A 190 -7.91 23.07 2.82
CA THR A 190 -7.26 24.35 2.49
C THR A 190 -7.26 24.60 0.97
N LEU A 191 -6.96 23.58 0.16
CA LEU A 191 -6.93 23.71 -1.30
C LEU A 191 -8.34 23.83 -1.89
N LEU A 192 -9.30 23.06 -1.40
CA LEU A 192 -10.70 23.15 -1.82
C LEU A 192 -11.30 24.51 -1.47
N LEU A 193 -11.02 25.04 -0.28
CA LEU A 193 -11.45 26.37 0.12
C LEU A 193 -10.90 27.46 -0.81
N ALA A 194 -9.60 27.38 -1.15
CA ALA A 194 -8.97 28.31 -2.07
C ALA A 194 -9.56 28.20 -3.50
N TYR A 195 -9.75 26.97 -3.99
CA TYR A 195 -10.34 26.71 -5.31
C TYR A 195 -11.79 27.19 -5.40
N HIS A 196 -12.66 26.79 -4.48
CA HIS A 196 -14.08 27.19 -4.48
C HIS A 196 -14.30 28.68 -4.21
N SER A 197 -13.32 29.37 -3.61
CA SER A 197 -13.38 30.82 -3.46
C SER A 197 -12.86 31.58 -4.68
N GLY A 198 -12.40 30.89 -5.74
CA GLY A 198 -11.89 31.52 -6.95
C GLY A 198 -10.52 32.19 -6.80
N TYR A 199 -9.71 31.71 -5.86
CA TYR A 199 -8.32 32.17 -5.67
C TYR A 199 -7.41 31.82 -6.85
N TYR A 200 -7.71 30.71 -7.54
CA TYR A 200 -6.97 30.23 -8.71
C TYR A 200 -7.57 30.69 -10.05
N ASP A 201 -8.70 31.39 -10.04
CA ASP A 201 -9.38 31.81 -11.26
C ASP A 201 -8.64 32.92 -11.99
N THR A 202 -8.93 33.06 -13.28
CA THR A 202 -8.41 34.14 -14.13
C THR A 202 -9.58 34.85 -14.84
N PRO A 203 -9.93 36.09 -14.43
CA PRO A 203 -9.38 36.87 -13.32
C PRO A 203 -9.75 36.29 -11.94
N ARG A 204 -8.91 36.53 -10.93
CA ARG A 204 -9.16 36.01 -9.57
C ARG A 204 -10.42 36.62 -8.97
N GLU A 205 -11.29 35.78 -8.43
CA GLU A 205 -12.50 36.20 -7.74
C GLU A 205 -12.25 36.48 -6.24
N CYS A 206 -11.13 36.02 -5.69
CA CYS A 206 -10.76 36.20 -4.29
C CYS A 206 -9.25 36.35 -4.08
N GLN A 207 -8.86 37.19 -3.12
CA GLN A 207 -7.47 37.37 -2.72
C GLN A 207 -7.11 36.53 -1.48
N LEU A 208 -5.81 36.30 -1.27
CA LEU A 208 -5.31 35.54 -0.13
C LEU A 208 -5.75 36.13 1.22
N ALA A 209 -5.80 37.47 1.31
CA ALA A 209 -6.22 38.19 2.52
C ALA A 209 -7.68 37.89 2.89
N ASP A 210 -8.56 37.76 1.88
CA ASP A 210 -9.98 37.46 2.09
C ASP A 210 -10.17 36.03 2.64
N LEU A 211 -9.36 35.08 2.16
CA LEU A 211 -9.33 33.72 2.68
C LEU A 211 -8.76 33.66 4.11
N ALA A 212 -7.70 34.42 4.38
CA ALA A 212 -7.06 34.45 5.69
C ALA A 212 -8.01 35.00 6.76
N ALA A 213 -8.80 36.02 6.40
CA ALA A 213 -9.84 36.58 7.26
C ALA A 213 -10.97 35.57 7.54
N LYS A 214 -11.42 34.79 6.54
CA LYS A 214 -12.44 33.73 6.72
C LYS A 214 -11.99 32.65 7.68
N GLU A 215 -10.71 32.28 7.62
CA GLU A 215 -10.10 31.23 8.44
C GLU A 215 -9.54 31.74 9.78
N ASN A 216 -9.67 33.04 10.06
CA ASN A 216 -9.15 33.71 11.25
C ASN A 216 -7.65 33.43 11.51
N VAL A 217 -6.84 33.45 10.44
CA VAL A 217 -5.37 33.27 10.46
C VAL A 217 -4.67 34.43 9.77
N SER A 218 -3.35 34.57 9.96
CA SER A 218 -2.59 35.56 9.20
C SER A 218 -2.41 35.14 7.74
N ASP A 219 -2.32 36.11 6.83
CA ASP A 219 -1.98 35.90 5.41
C ASP A 219 -0.72 35.05 5.24
N SER A 220 0.28 35.26 6.11
CA SER A 220 1.54 34.50 6.10
C SER A 220 1.36 33.04 6.54
N ALA A 221 0.47 32.77 7.49
CA ALA A 221 0.14 31.43 7.92
C ALA A 221 -0.66 30.68 6.84
N LEU A 222 -1.63 31.36 6.22
CA LEU A 222 -2.42 30.79 5.13
C LEU A 222 -1.58 30.55 3.88
N SER A 223 -0.71 31.51 3.50
CA SER A 223 0.22 31.35 2.38
C SER A 223 1.11 30.11 2.54
N LYS A 224 1.67 29.92 3.74
CA LYS A 224 2.47 28.73 4.07
C LYS A 224 1.64 27.46 4.03
N ARG A 225 0.39 27.49 4.51
CA ARG A 225 -0.52 26.34 4.49
C ARG A 225 -0.88 25.94 3.06
N ILE A 226 -1.24 26.89 2.19
CA ILE A 226 -1.50 26.64 0.76
C ILE A 226 -0.25 26.08 0.08
N ARG A 227 0.94 26.69 0.27
CA ARG A 227 2.18 26.18 -0.32
C ARG A 227 2.50 24.75 0.10
N ARG A 228 2.34 24.42 1.38
CA ARG A 228 2.54 23.06 1.90
C ARG A 228 1.51 22.07 1.35
N ALA A 229 0.25 22.48 1.26
CA ALA A 229 -0.81 21.66 0.69
C ALA A 229 -0.59 21.40 -0.81
N THR A 230 -0.17 22.42 -1.58
CA THR A 230 0.17 22.26 -3.00
C THR A 230 1.41 21.38 -3.20
N ALA A 231 2.45 21.54 -2.38
CA ALA A 231 3.63 20.66 -2.44
C ALA A 231 3.26 19.21 -2.15
N SER A 232 2.46 18.98 -1.11
CA SER A 232 1.93 17.66 -0.77
C SER A 232 1.07 17.09 -1.90
N LEU A 233 0.27 17.91 -2.59
CA LEU A 233 -0.54 17.45 -3.74
C LEU A 233 0.37 16.98 -4.88
N ILE A 234 1.38 17.78 -5.22
CA ILE A 234 2.37 17.44 -6.26
C ILE A 234 3.12 16.15 -5.90
N GLU A 235 3.54 15.99 -4.64
CA GLU A 235 4.18 14.75 -4.17
C GLU A 235 3.27 13.54 -4.33
N HIS A 236 2.00 13.65 -3.97
CA HIS A 236 1.05 12.55 -4.01
C HIS A 236 0.46 12.25 -5.40
N THR A 237 0.49 13.21 -6.33
CA THR A 237 -0.15 13.05 -7.65
C THR A 237 0.79 13.08 -8.85
N LEU A 238 1.97 13.72 -8.75
CA LEU A 238 2.88 13.88 -9.88
C LEU A 238 4.22 13.17 -9.64
N LEU A 239 4.79 13.28 -8.43
CA LEU A 239 6.04 12.58 -8.09
C LEU A 239 5.82 11.09 -7.79
N ALA A 240 4.58 10.67 -7.52
CA ALA A 240 4.21 9.26 -7.47
C ALA A 240 4.16 8.60 -8.87
N ASP A 241 4.10 9.39 -9.94
CA ASP A 241 4.12 8.93 -11.34
C ASP A 241 5.51 9.11 -12.00
N GLU A 242 6.45 9.83 -11.35
CA GLU A 242 7.85 9.94 -11.78
C GLU A 242 8.70 8.88 -11.08
N ASP A 243 8.87 7.72 -11.73
CA ASP A 243 9.94 6.76 -11.42
C ASP A 243 11.30 7.49 -11.53
N PRO A 244 12.21 7.44 -10.53
CA PRO A 244 13.45 8.22 -10.52
C PRO A 244 14.53 7.77 -11.53
N GLU A 245 14.17 7.02 -12.57
CA GLU A 245 15.10 6.55 -13.61
C GLU A 245 14.52 6.61 -15.03
N ALA A 246 13.99 7.77 -15.43
CA ALA A 246 13.87 8.10 -16.84
C ALA A 246 15.14 8.86 -17.29
N PRO A 247 15.95 8.34 -18.24
CA PRO A 247 17.04 9.13 -18.80
C PRO A 247 16.48 10.38 -19.50
N PRO A 248 17.25 11.49 -19.55
CA PRO A 248 16.77 12.74 -20.14
C PRO A 248 16.36 12.49 -21.59
N ARG A 249 15.13 12.91 -21.93
CA ARG A 249 14.68 12.95 -23.32
C ARG A 249 15.43 14.05 -24.05
N ASP A 250 16.14 13.65 -25.12
CA ASP A 250 16.70 14.56 -26.13
C ASP A 250 15.63 15.45 -26.80
#